data_AF-A0A7Y2ZXA6-F1
#
_entry.id   AF-A0A7Y2ZXA6-F1
#
_cell.length_a   1.000
_cell.length_b   1.000
_cell.length_c   1.000
_cell.angle_alpha   90.00
_cell.angle_beta   90.00
_cell.angle_gamma   90.00
#
_symmetry.space_group_name_H-M   'P 1'
#
loop_
_entity.id
_entity.type
_entity.pdbx_description
1 polymer ?
#
loop_
_entity_poly.entity_id
_entity_poly.type
_entity_poly.pdbx_seq_one_letter_code
_entity_poly.pdbx_strand_id
1 'polypeptide(L)' 'IAVAEKQHEKRYNDLVANIEASRVFKREEKVVWRCRNCGYLHEGTEAPDTCPACDHPQAHFELLGENY' A
#
# COMPACT_ATOMS: atom_id res chain seq x y z
N ILE A 1 14.14 -15.84 -17.28
CA ILE A 1 13.48 -14.58 -17.72
C ILE A 1 11.98 -14.72 -17.63
N ALA A 2 11.31 -15.52 -18.48
CA ALA A 2 9.84 -15.65 -18.51
C ALA A 2 9.15 -15.94 -17.16
N VAL A 3 9.79 -16.66 -16.23
CA VAL A 3 9.25 -16.89 -14.88
C VAL A 3 9.12 -15.59 -14.07
N ALA A 4 10.11 -14.70 -14.13
CA ALA A 4 10.06 -13.39 -13.47
C ALA A 4 9.01 -12.49 -14.13
N GLU A 5 8.91 -12.52 -15.46
CA GLU A 5 7.97 -11.65 -16.19
C GLU A 5 6.50 -11.96 -15.88
N LYS A 6 6.15 -13.22 -15.60
CA LYS A 6 4.81 -13.57 -15.10
C LYS A 6 4.46 -12.85 -13.80
N GLN A 7 5.44 -12.70 -12.91
CA GLN A 7 5.23 -12.00 -11.64
C GLN A 7 5.19 -10.49 -11.82
N HIS A 8 5.94 -9.94 -12.78
CA HIS A 8 5.83 -8.53 -13.15
C HIS A 8 4.44 -8.20 -13.68
N GLU A 9 3.94 -8.97 -14.64
CA GLU A 9 2.58 -8.83 -15.20
C GLU A 9 1.52 -8.88 -14.09
N LYS A 10 1.57 -9.91 -13.22
CA LYS A 10 0.64 -10.02 -12.09
C LYS A 10 0.66 -8.78 -11.21
N ARG A 11 1.84 -8.30 -10.82
CA ARG A 11 1.99 -7.11 -9.97
C ARG A 11 1.39 -5.88 -10.63
N TYR A 12 1.65 -5.65 -11.92
CA TYR A 12 1.11 -4.49 -12.62
C TYR A 12 -0.42 -4.56 -12.76
N ASN A 13 -0.98 -5.75 -13.03
CA ASN A 13 -2.42 -5.96 -13.09
C ASN A 13 -3.09 -5.74 -11.72
N ASP A 14 -2.49 -6.21 -10.63
CA ASP A 14 -3.01 -5.98 -9.28
C ASP A 14 -2.97 -4.49 -8.89
N LEU A 15 -1.92 -3.76 -9.29
CA LEU A 15 -1.78 -2.33 -9.04
C LEU A 15 -2.81 -1.51 -9.82
N VAL A 16 -3.02 -1.79 -11.12
CA VAL A 16 -4.04 -1.07 -11.91
C VAL A 16 -5.45 -1.34 -11.38
N ALA A 17 -5.76 -2.58 -10.98
CA ALA A 17 -7.04 -2.91 -10.36
C ALA A 17 -7.28 -2.15 -9.04
N ASN A 18 -6.23 -1.88 -8.26
CA ASN A 18 -6.35 -1.04 -7.07
C ASN A 18 -6.63 0.43 -7.41
N ILE A 19 -6.06 0.95 -8.49
CA ILE A 19 -6.32 2.33 -8.95
C ILE A 19 -7.76 2.44 -9.44
N GLU A 20 -8.19 1.56 -10.35
CA GLU A 20 -9.54 1.58 -10.93
C GLU A 20 -10.63 1.41 -9.86
N ALA A 21 -10.38 0.58 -8.85
CA ALA A 21 -11.30 0.37 -7.75
C ALA A 21 -11.18 1.40 -6.60
N SER A 22 -10.30 2.42 -6.71
CA SER A 22 -10.02 3.37 -5.63
C SER A 22 -9.59 2.71 -4.30
N ARG A 23 -8.86 1.59 -4.37
CA ARG A 23 -8.39 0.81 -3.21
C ARG A 23 -6.89 0.93 -2.94
N VAL A 24 -6.21 1.93 -3.53
CA VAL A 24 -4.76 2.15 -3.28
C VAL A 24 -4.52 2.45 -1.79
N PHE A 25 -5.34 3.32 -1.20
CA PHE A 25 -5.22 3.79 0.19
C PHE A 25 -6.46 3.48 1.05
N LYS A 26 -7.31 2.54 0.61
CA LYS A 26 -8.54 2.13 1.28
C LYS A 26 -8.78 0.62 1.15
N ARG A 27 -9.31 0.01 2.22
CA ARG A 27 -9.82 -1.35 2.28
C ARG A 27 -11.19 -1.37 2.97
N GLU A 28 -11.93 -2.45 2.76
CA GLU A 28 -13.26 -2.64 3.37
C GLU A 28 -13.15 -2.98 4.85
N GLU A 29 -12.14 -3.78 5.21
CA GLU A 29 -11.83 -4.15 6.58
C GLU A 29 -10.63 -3.37 7.11
N LYS A 30 -10.50 -3.30 8.44
CA LYS A 30 -9.32 -2.69 9.07
C LYS A 30 -8.07 -3.48 8.72
N VAL A 31 -7.04 -2.76 8.33
CA VAL A 31 -5.71 -3.29 8.04
C VAL A 31 -4.65 -2.39 8.67
N VAL A 32 -3.40 -2.83 8.65
CA VAL A 32 -2.27 -2.01 9.07
C VAL A 32 -1.61 -1.39 7.85
N TRP A 33 -1.53 -0.07 7.83
CA TRP A 33 -0.82 0.72 6.83
C TRP A 33 0.55 1.11 7.37
N ARG A 34 1.60 0.90 6.58
CA ARG A 34 2.97 1.31 6.88
C ARG A 34 3.34 2.54 6.06
N CYS A 35 3.85 3.58 6.73
CA CYS A 35 4.52 4.67 6.04
C CYS A 35 5.90 4.20 5.57
N ARG A 36 6.13 4.18 4.25
CA ARG A 36 7.40 3.84 3.61
C ARG A 36 8.51 4.86 3.87
N ASN A 37 8.15 6.07 4.29
CA ASN A 37 9.12 7.13 4.59
C ASN A 37 9.81 6.93 5.94
N CYS A 38 9.04 6.60 7.00
CA CYS A 38 9.56 6.57 8.37
C CYS A 38 9.23 5.29 9.16
N GLY A 39 8.41 4.38 8.62
CA GLY A 39 8.02 3.13 9.29
C GLY A 39 6.82 3.24 10.23
N TYR A 40 6.19 4.41 10.39
CA TYR A 40 4.96 4.56 11.19
C TYR A 40 3.87 3.58 10.75
N LEU A 41 3.19 2.97 11.73
CA LEU A 41 2.10 2.02 11.52
C LEU A 41 0.76 2.66 11.91
N HIS A 42 -0.22 2.56 11.01
CA HIS A 42 -1.58 3.05 11.21
C HIS A 42 -2.58 1.89 11.05
N GLU A 43 -3.42 1.64 12.05
CA GLU A 43 -4.51 0.67 11.93
C GLU A 43 -5.81 1.39 11.54
N GLY A 44 -6.40 1.01 10.40
CA GLY A 44 -7.59 1.65 9.87
C GLY A 44 -8.05 1.07 8.54
N THR A 45 -9.26 1.43 8.11
CA THR A 45 -9.76 1.09 6.78
C THR A 45 -9.10 1.93 5.68
N GLU A 46 -8.49 3.07 6.02
CA GLU A 46 -7.84 4.00 5.09
C GLU A 46 -6.48 4.44 5.62
N ALA A 47 -5.53 4.73 4.73
CA ALA A 47 -4.28 5.38 5.10
C ALA A 47 -4.51 6.87 5.38
N PRO A 48 -3.82 7.49 6.35
CA PRO A 48 -4.03 8.89 6.67
C PRO A 48 -3.50 9.82 5.56
N ASP A 49 -4.16 10.98 5.38
CA ASP A 49 -3.77 12.00 4.39
C ASP A 49 -2.34 12.51 4.60
N THR A 50 -1.93 12.62 5.87
CA THR A 50 -0.59 13.02 6.30
C THR A 50 -0.10 12.07 7.38
N CYS A 51 1.14 11.59 7.27
CA CYS A 51 1.75 10.73 8.26
C CYS A 51 1.97 11.49 9.59
N PRO A 52 1.36 11.08 10.71
CA PRO A 52 1.46 11.80 11.99
C PRO A 52 2.85 11.75 12.63
N ALA A 53 3.77 10.95 12.09
CA ALA A 53 5.14 10.84 12.58
C ALA A 53 6.17 11.67 11.80
N CYS A 54 5.95 11.90 10.49
CA CYS A 54 6.96 12.53 9.63
C CYS A 54 6.43 13.58 8.65
N ASP A 55 5.14 13.94 8.74
CA ASP A 55 4.47 14.94 7.92
C ASP A 55 4.52 14.70 6.39
N HIS A 56 4.84 13.49 5.95
CA HIS A 56 4.79 13.12 4.53
C HIS A 56 3.38 12.69 4.10
N PRO A 57 3.01 12.92 2.83
CA PRO A 57 1.65 12.69 2.34
C PRO A 57 1.27 11.20 2.28
N GLN A 58 -0.04 10.93 2.17
CA GLN A 58 -0.66 9.60 2.04
C GLN A 58 0.05 8.69 1.01
N ALA A 59 0.60 9.29 -0.05
CA ALA A 59 1.33 8.60 -1.11
C ALA A 59 2.50 7.73 -0.62
N HIS A 60 2.98 7.94 0.61
CA HIS A 60 4.01 7.11 1.23
C HIS A 60 3.46 5.89 1.96
N PHE A 61 2.15 5.71 2.11
CA PHE A 61 1.59 4.54 2.79
C PHE A 61 1.42 3.33 1.86
N GLU A 62 1.59 2.16 2.42
CA GLU A 62 1.29 0.86 1.80
C GLU A 62 0.69 -0.09 2.85
N LEU A 63 0.13 -1.22 2.43
CA LEU A 63 -0.23 -2.27 3.37
C LEU A 63 1.03 -2.85 4.03
N LEU A 64 0.99 -3.09 5.33
CA LEU A 64 2.07 -3.78 6.03
C LEU A 64 2.20 -5.21 5.49
N GLY A 65 3.34 -5.51 4.87
CA GLY A 65 3.73 -6.87 4.47
C GLY A 65 4.88 -7.36 5.35
N GLU A 66 4.73 -8.56 5.90
CA GLU A 66 5.75 -9.25 6.70
C GLU A 66 6.24 -10.48 5.92
N ASN A 67 7.41 -10.37 5.31
CA ASN A 67 7.99 -11.40 4.43
C ASN A 67 9.50 -11.60 4.68
N TYR A 68 9.89 -11.58 5.96
CA TYR A 68 11.24 -11.85 6.47
C TYR A 68 11.37 -13.27 7.03
#